data_AF-A0A3N9NE04-F1
#
_entry.id   AF-A0A3N9NE04-F1
#
_cell.length_a   1.000
_cell.length_b   1.000
_cell.length_c   1.000
_cell.angle_alpha   90.00
_cell.angle_beta   90.00
_cell.angle_gamma   90.00
#
_symmetry.space_group_name_H-M   'P 1'
#
loop_
_entity.id
_entity.type
_entity.pdbx_description
1 polymer ?
#
loop_
_entity_poly.entity_id
_entity_poly.type
_entity_poly.pdbx_seq_one_letter_code
_entity_poly.pdbx_strand_id
1 'polypeptide(L)'
;MSWNLCNNCHPTFLTSCAKPAWRCYIIDDDLHGADGVKLGDVNKDGWLDIVTGWEESGETRIYLFPGTSHGMKIRQNKGRGRGLY
;
A
#
# COMPACT_ATOMS: atom_id res chain seq x y z
N MET A 1 -17.14 6.64 23.34
CA MET A 1 -17.51 5.46 22.54
C MET A 1 -16.63 4.31 23.01
N SER A 2 -17.12 3.57 23.99
CA SER A 2 -16.42 2.46 24.65
C SER A 2 -16.85 1.17 23.97
N TRP A 3 -15.89 0.37 23.50
CA TRP A 3 -16.17 -1.02 23.11
C TRP A 3 -15.82 -1.91 24.30
N ASN A 4 -16.83 -2.64 24.76
CA ASN A 4 -16.83 -3.41 25.99
C ASN A 4 -15.79 -4.54 25.96
N LEU A 5 -15.19 -4.73 27.14
CA LEU A 5 -14.31 -5.83 27.48
C LEU A 5 -15.04 -7.18 27.38
N CYS A 6 -14.29 -8.18 26.93
CA CYS A 6 -14.67 -9.58 26.80
C CYS A 6 -15.12 -10.17 28.15
N ASN A 7 -16.42 -10.46 28.28
CA ASN A 7 -16.96 -11.26 29.37
C ASN A 7 -17.55 -12.54 28.76
N ASN A 8 -16.77 -13.63 28.80
CA ASN A 8 -17.19 -15.03 28.98
C ASN A 8 -16.07 -15.98 28.49
N CYS A 9 -14.96 -16.04 29.23
CA CYS A 9 -13.97 -17.11 29.06
C CYS A 9 -14.39 -18.32 29.91
N HIS A 10 -14.92 -19.36 29.26
CA HIS A 10 -15.02 -20.69 29.83
C HIS A 10 -13.65 -21.39 29.69
N PRO A 11 -13.19 -22.21 30.66
CA PRO A 11 -11.83 -22.71 30.65
C PRO A 11 -11.72 -23.93 29.73
N THR A 12 -11.50 -23.69 28.44
CA THR A 12 -10.86 -24.63 27.51
C THR A 12 -10.56 -23.84 26.24
N PHE A 13 -9.30 -23.91 25.78
CA PHE A 13 -8.74 -23.23 24.62
C PHE A 13 -8.35 -21.75 24.83
N LEU A 14 -7.05 -21.54 25.05
CA LEU A 14 -6.37 -20.27 24.86
C LEU A 14 -6.30 -19.94 23.35
N THR A 15 -7.41 -19.51 22.75
CA THR A 15 -7.34 -18.92 21.40
C THR A 15 -6.94 -17.46 21.52
N SER A 16 -5.64 -17.22 21.32
CA SER A 16 -5.10 -15.88 21.08
C SER A 16 -5.93 -15.17 20.00
N CYS A 17 -6.52 -14.04 20.33
CA CYS A 17 -7.08 -13.11 19.36
C CYS A 17 -5.92 -12.34 18.70
N ALA A 18 -5.03 -13.04 18.03
CA ALA A 18 -4.01 -12.43 17.19
C ALA A 18 -4.70 -11.99 15.89
N LYS A 19 -4.68 -10.69 15.60
CA LYS A 19 -4.97 -10.19 14.26
C LYS A 19 -4.11 -10.98 13.25
N PRO A 20 -4.65 -11.39 12.08
CA PRO A 20 -3.82 -12.01 11.06
C PRO A 20 -2.67 -11.06 10.71
N ALA A 21 -1.45 -11.59 10.69
CA ALA A 21 -0.30 -10.83 10.25
C ALA A 21 -0.51 -10.40 8.80
N TRP A 22 -0.27 -9.12 8.51
CA TRP A 22 -0.22 -8.66 7.13
C TRP A 22 0.93 -9.37 6.43
N ARG A 23 0.63 -9.99 5.28
CA ARG A 23 1.67 -10.64 4.48
C ARG A 23 2.60 -9.56 3.92
N CYS A 24 3.88 -9.70 4.22
CA CYS A 24 4.93 -8.84 3.67
C CYS A 24 5.41 -9.41 2.32
N TYR A 25 5.70 -8.51 1.38
CA TYR A 25 6.31 -8.83 0.10
C TYR A 25 7.50 -7.89 -0.10
N ILE A 26 8.66 -8.45 -0.43
CA ILE A 26 9.87 -7.68 -0.76
C ILE A 26 9.81 -7.34 -2.25
N ILE A 27 9.92 -6.05 -2.57
CA ILE A 27 10.00 -5.55 -3.95
C ILE A 27 11.45 -5.38 -4.38
N ASP A 28 12.30 -4.88 -3.46
CA ASP A 28 13.73 -4.66 -3.64
C ASP A 28 14.39 -4.62 -2.24
N ASP A 29 15.48 -5.35 -2.06
CA ASP A 29 16.33 -5.38 -0.87
C ASP A 29 17.82 -5.18 -1.17
N ASP A 30 18.16 -4.66 -2.36
CA ASP A 30 19.54 -4.50 -2.83
C ASP A 30 20.24 -3.26 -2.25
N LEU A 31 19.49 -2.29 -1.70
CA LEU A 31 20.01 -1.00 -1.22
C LEU A 31 19.71 -0.73 0.26
N HIS A 32 20.31 0.34 0.80
CA HIS A 32 20.25 0.70 2.21
C HIS A 32 19.65 2.10 2.44
N GLY A 33 19.07 2.31 3.62
CA GLY A 33 18.59 3.63 4.05
C GLY A 33 17.36 4.16 3.30
N ALA A 34 16.38 3.33 2.95
CA ALA A 34 15.11 3.83 2.43
C ALA A 34 14.32 4.58 3.52
N ASP A 35 14.30 5.92 3.46
CA ASP A 35 13.56 6.77 4.42
C ASP A 35 12.23 7.31 3.85
N GLY A 36 12.16 7.50 2.53
CA GLY A 36 11.00 8.10 1.86
C GLY A 36 10.43 7.25 0.73
N VAL A 37 9.09 7.15 0.67
CA VAL A 37 8.34 6.52 -0.42
C VAL A 37 7.22 7.40 -0.94
N LYS A 38 6.99 7.40 -2.26
CA LYS A 38 5.87 8.08 -2.91
C LYS A 38 5.21 7.18 -3.95
N LEU A 39 3.90 7.32 -4.09
CA LEU A 39 3.12 6.68 -5.15
C LEU A 39 2.77 7.68 -6.25
N GLY A 40 2.86 7.23 -7.50
CA GLY A 40 2.47 8.03 -8.66
C GLY A 40 2.50 7.20 -9.94
N ASP A 41 1.66 7.56 -10.91
CA ASP A 41 1.71 6.99 -12.26
C ASP A 41 2.82 7.70 -13.06
N VAL A 42 4.02 7.14 -13.06
CA VAL A 42 5.23 7.76 -13.62
C VAL A 42 5.26 7.55 -15.13
N ASN A 43 4.89 6.36 -15.60
CA ASN A 43 4.94 5.99 -17.01
C ASN A 43 3.64 6.31 -17.79
N LYS A 44 2.58 6.79 -17.11
CA LYS A 44 1.26 7.15 -17.65
C LYS A 44 0.44 5.97 -18.16
N ASP A 45 0.61 4.79 -17.58
CA ASP A 45 -0.15 3.60 -17.94
C ASP A 45 -1.48 3.46 -17.16
N GLY A 46 -1.76 4.40 -16.25
CA GLY A 46 -2.97 4.43 -15.44
C GLY A 46 -2.89 3.58 -14.16
N TRP A 47 -1.71 3.02 -13.83
CA TRP A 47 -1.43 2.33 -12.59
C TRP A 47 -0.48 3.15 -11.72
N LEU A 48 -0.56 2.96 -10.40
CA LEU A 48 0.39 3.58 -9.48
C LEU A 48 1.70 2.80 -9.45
N ASP A 49 2.79 3.52 -9.66
CA ASP A 49 4.17 3.08 -9.45
C ASP A 49 4.67 3.53 -8.07
N ILE A 50 5.85 3.01 -7.68
CA ILE A 50 6.53 3.36 -6.43
C ILE A 50 7.82 4.12 -6.75
N VAL A 51 8.08 5.19 -6.02
CA VAL A 51 9.37 5.91 -6.02
C VAL A 51 9.94 5.88 -4.61
N THR A 52 11.18 5.43 -4.47
CA THR A 52 11.90 5.35 -3.19
C THR A 52 13.25 6.05 -3.29
N GLY A 53 13.56 6.89 -2.31
CA GLY A 53 14.90 7.41 -2.08
C GLY A 53 15.66 6.50 -1.13
N TRP A 54 16.83 6.03 -1.54
CA TRP A 54 17.75 5.21 -0.75
C TRP A 54 18.88 6.11 -0.27
N GLU A 55 18.70 6.72 0.90
CA GLU A 55 19.57 7.78 1.41
C GLU A 55 21.01 7.31 1.58
N GLU A 56 21.21 6.14 2.21
CA GLU A 56 22.54 5.61 2.48
C GLU A 56 23.24 5.11 1.21
N SER A 57 22.47 4.64 0.22
CA SER A 57 23.02 4.22 -1.07
C SER A 57 23.17 5.37 -2.08
N GLY A 58 22.61 6.54 -1.79
CA GLY A 58 22.67 7.71 -2.69
C GLY A 58 21.89 7.53 -4.01
N GLU A 59 20.90 6.62 -4.05
CA GLU A 59 20.12 6.32 -5.25
C GLU A 59 18.64 6.68 -5.08
N THR A 60 17.96 7.00 -6.19
CA THR A 60 16.50 7.03 -6.25
C THR A 60 16.05 6.01 -7.28
N ARG A 61 15.16 5.09 -6.87
CA ARG A 61 14.63 4.05 -7.74
C ARG A 61 13.13 4.23 -7.97
N ILE A 62 12.71 3.90 -9.18
CA ILE A 62 11.31 3.86 -9.60
C ILE A 62 10.98 2.40 -9.94
N TYR A 63 9.96 1.86 -9.28
CA TYR A 63 9.47 0.51 -9.51
C TYR A 63 8.14 0.60 -10.26
N LEU A 64 8.17 0.24 -11.54
CA LEU A 64 6.99 0.27 -12.40
C LEU A 64 6.07 -0.90 -12.08
N PHE A 65 4.79 -0.63 -11.93
CA PHE A 65 3.82 -1.69 -11.77
C PHE A 65 3.60 -2.41 -13.11
N PRO A 66 3.62 -3.75 -13.18
CA PRO A 66 3.48 -4.48 -14.44
C PRO A 66 2.07 -4.48 -15.05
N GLY A 67 1.11 -3.74 -14.48
CA GLY A 67 -0.25 -3.61 -15.02
C GLY A 67 -1.18 -4.82 -14.81
N THR A 68 -0.91 -5.70 -13.84
CA THR A 68 -1.75 -6.87 -13.54
C THR A 68 -3.00 -6.52 -12.70
N SER A 69 -3.96 -7.46 -12.56
CA SER A 69 -5.26 -7.22 -11.90
C SER A 69 -5.20 -6.85 -10.41
N HIS A 70 -4.05 -6.99 -9.76
CA HIS A 70 -3.88 -6.75 -8.32
C HIS A 70 -3.35 -5.35 -7.99
N GLY A 71 -3.02 -4.53 -9.00
CA GLY A 71 -2.48 -3.19 -8.80
C GLY A 71 -3.54 -2.16 -8.40
N MET A 72 -3.07 -0.97 -8.02
CA MET A 72 -3.95 0.18 -7.79
C MET A 72 -3.98 1.05 -9.05
N LYS A 73 -5.17 1.18 -9.66
CA LYS A 73 -5.39 2.15 -10.74
C LYS A 73 -5.53 3.57 -10.18
N ILE A 74 -5.01 4.55 -10.91
CA ILE A 74 -5.33 5.94 -10.61
C ILE A 74 -6.83 6.17 -10.78
N ARG A 75 -7.43 6.98 -9.89
CA ARG A 75 -8.82 7.37 -10.03
C ARG A 75 -8.97 8.25 -11.26
N GLN A 76 -9.61 7.72 -12.31
CA GLN A 76 -10.05 8.55 -13.41
C GLN A 76 -11.23 9.41 -12.91
N ASN A 77 -11.04 10.73 -12.89
CA ASN A 77 -12.18 11.64 -12.84
C ASN A 77 -12.93 11.49 -14.17
N LYS A 78 -13.96 10.64 -14.22
CA LYS A 78 -14.96 10.72 -15.28
C LYS A 78 -15.53 12.14 -15.21
N GLY A 79 -15.19 12.98 -16.19
CA GLY A 79 -15.55 14.39 -16.18
C GLY A 79 -17.03 14.55 -15.84
N ARG A 80 -17.33 15.35 -14.81
CA ARG A 80 -18.64 15.99 -14.75
C ARG A 80 -18.77 16.77 -16.04
N GLY A 81 -19.75 16.39 -16.87
CA GLY A 81 -19.98 16.97 -18.18
C GLY A 81 -19.94 18.50 -18.08
N ARG A 82 -19.18 19.13 -18.97
CA ARG A 82 -19.28 20.57 -19.21
C ARG A 82 -20.69 20.83 -19.72
N GLY A 83 -21.59 21.23 -18.82
CA GLY A 83 -22.81 21.93 -19.20
C GLY A 83 -22.41 23.29 -19.72
N LEU A 84 -22.39 23.41 -21.05
CA LEU A 84 -22.47 24.71 -21.72
C LEU A 84 -23.96 24.95 -21.98
N TYR A 85 -24.36 26.22 -21.79
CA TYR A 85 -25.69 26.85 -21.74
C TYR A 85 -26.57 26.55 -20.52
#